data_AF-A0A6B9T823-F1
#
_entry.id   AF-A0A6B9T823-F1
#
_cell.length_a   1.000
_cell.length_b   1.000
_cell.length_c   1.000
_cell.angle_alpha   90.00
_cell.angle_beta   90.00
_cell.angle_gamma   90.00
#
_symmetry.space_group_name_H-M   'P 1'
#
loop_
_entity.id
_entity.type
_entity.pdbx_description
1 polymer ?
#
loop_
_entity_poly.entity_id
_entity_poly.type
_entity_poly.pdbx_seq_one_letter_code
_entity_poly.pdbx_strand_id
1 'polypeptide(L)'
;MTITDRGERDIREFEMLEGDRLPPDISKAIEEFEEGVRSHSPLLDCLWGELYGAINANQWSGIITAEFADRLRRRYLFNYGDENGTDRLQRMREK
;
A
#
# COMPACT_ATOMS: atom_id res chain seq x y z
N MET A 1 -9.89 31.14 3.82
CA MET A 1 -9.40 30.24 2.75
C MET A 1 -8.38 29.31 3.37
N THR A 2 -8.83 28.20 3.94
CA THR A 2 -7.98 27.27 4.69
C THR A 2 -7.36 26.23 3.75
N ILE A 3 -6.04 26.15 3.82
CA ILE A 3 -5.23 25.10 3.20
C ILE A 3 -5.40 23.85 4.05
N THR A 4 -6.48 23.09 3.84
CA THR A 4 -6.60 21.72 4.39
C THR A 4 -7.29 20.72 3.45
N ASP A 5 -7.85 21.16 2.32
CA ASP A 5 -8.67 20.28 1.46
C ASP A 5 -7.85 19.46 0.44
N ARG A 6 -6.56 19.79 0.22
CA ARG A 6 -5.75 19.11 -0.82
C ARG A 6 -5.20 17.74 -0.40
N GLY A 7 -5.01 17.48 0.88
CA GLY A 7 -4.53 16.17 1.38
C GLY A 7 -5.66 15.16 1.58
N GLU A 8 -6.87 15.63 1.85
CA GLU A 8 -8.05 14.79 2.11
C GLU A 8 -8.80 14.42 0.82
N ARG A 9 -8.74 15.30 -0.20
CA ARG A 9 -9.29 15.02 -1.54
C ARG A 9 -8.56 13.91 -2.29
N ASP A 10 -7.25 13.74 -2.06
CA ASP A 10 -6.44 12.70 -2.72
C ASP A 10 -6.83 11.29 -2.26
N ILE A 11 -7.20 11.15 -0.98
CA ILE A 11 -7.65 9.88 -0.39
C ILE A 11 -9.04 9.48 -0.94
N ARG A 12 -9.92 10.48 -1.10
CA ARG A 12 -11.31 10.27 -1.55
C ARG A 12 -11.44 10.13 -3.07
N GLU A 13 -10.59 10.77 -3.88
CA GLU A 13 -10.53 10.49 -5.33
C GLU A 13 -9.96 9.10 -5.62
N PHE A 14 -9.06 8.58 -4.79
CA PHE A 14 -8.53 7.21 -4.91
C PHE A 14 -9.57 6.14 -4.53
N GLU A 15 -10.44 6.41 -3.56
CA GLU A 15 -11.60 5.56 -3.23
C GLU A 15 -12.69 5.56 -4.32
N MET A 16 -12.70 6.53 -5.25
CA MET A 16 -13.83 6.78 -6.15
C MET A 16 -13.65 6.29 -7.61
N LEU A 17 -12.47 5.80 -8.03
CA LEU A 17 -12.26 5.34 -9.41
C LEU A 17 -12.55 3.83 -9.59
N GLU A 18 -13.84 3.53 -9.44
CA GLU A 18 -14.57 2.27 -9.66
C GLU A 18 -15.05 1.63 -8.36
N GLY A 19 -16.37 1.42 -8.29
CA GLY A 19 -17.13 1.02 -7.09
C GLY A 19 -16.87 -0.39 -6.56
N ASP A 20 -15.65 -0.89 -6.70
CA ASP A 20 -15.22 -2.15 -6.12
C ASP A 20 -14.45 -1.89 -4.84
N ARG A 21 -15.03 -2.31 -3.71
CA ARG A 21 -14.26 -2.54 -2.49
C ARG A 21 -13.04 -3.37 -2.86
N LEU A 22 -11.87 -2.97 -2.36
CA LEU A 22 -10.67 -3.81 -2.42
C LEU A 22 -11.03 -5.24 -1.99
N PRO A 23 -10.48 -6.27 -2.65
CA PRO A 23 -10.57 -7.64 -2.18
C PRO A 23 -10.25 -7.70 -0.67
N PRO A 24 -11.06 -8.39 0.15
CA PRO A 24 -10.92 -8.35 1.61
C PRO A 24 -9.52 -8.73 2.12
N ASP A 25 -8.85 -9.65 1.43
CA ASP A 25 -7.47 -10.06 1.70
C ASP A 25 -6.46 -8.95 1.42
N ILE A 26 -6.61 -8.20 0.33
CA ILE A 26 -5.80 -7.01 0.05
C ILE A 26 -6.05 -5.92 1.09
N SER A 27 -7.31 -5.62 1.42
CA SER A 27 -7.65 -4.61 2.43
C SER A 27 -7.02 -4.94 3.78
N LYS A 28 -7.17 -6.20 4.22
CA LYS A 28 -6.57 -6.68 5.47
C LYS A 28 -5.04 -6.58 5.44
N ALA A 29 -4.40 -7.03 4.37
CA ALA A 29 -2.94 -6.99 4.26
C ALA A 29 -2.38 -5.55 4.26
N ILE A 30 -3.11 -4.59 3.68
CA ILE A 30 -2.76 -3.16 3.75
C ILE A 30 -2.84 -2.67 5.20
N GLU A 31 -3.93 -2.95 5.92
CA GLU A 31 -4.10 -2.54 7.32
C GLU A 31 -2.99 -3.10 8.21
N GLU A 32 -2.68 -4.40 8.07
CA GLU A 32 -1.63 -5.06 8.85
C GLU A 32 -0.24 -4.51 8.51
N PHE A 33 0.06 -4.27 7.23
CA PHE A 33 1.32 -3.67 6.81
C PHE A 33 1.48 -2.24 7.34
N GLU A 34 0.46 -1.39 7.21
CA GLU A 34 0.51 0.00 7.70
C GLU A 34 0.62 0.07 9.24
N GLU A 35 -0.06 -0.80 9.97
CA GLU A 35 0.11 -0.91 11.42
C GLU A 35 1.51 -1.43 11.77
N GLY A 36 2.04 -2.41 11.03
CA GLY A 36 3.41 -2.89 11.19
C GLY A 36 4.45 -1.79 11.00
N VAL A 37 4.24 -0.93 10.00
CA VAL A 37 5.06 0.27 9.77
C VAL A 37 4.94 1.25 10.94
N ARG A 38 3.73 1.55 11.40
CA ARG A 38 3.45 2.52 12.48
C ARG A 38 4.02 2.09 13.83
N SER A 39 3.97 0.78 14.10
CA SER A 39 4.39 0.18 15.37
C SER A 39 5.85 -0.28 15.42
N HIS A 40 6.62 -0.07 14.34
CA HIS A 40 7.98 -0.61 14.20
C HIS A 40 8.04 -2.13 14.42
N SER A 41 7.09 -2.85 13.82
CA SER A 41 7.00 -4.30 13.98
C SER A 41 8.28 -4.98 13.52
N PRO A 42 8.83 -5.93 14.31
CA PRO A 42 9.98 -6.74 13.88
C PRO A 42 9.62 -7.70 12.73
N LEU A 43 8.33 -7.81 12.39
CA LEU A 43 7.81 -8.66 11.32
C LEU A 43 7.49 -7.87 10.03
N LEU A 44 8.01 -6.64 9.89
CA LEU A 44 7.70 -5.78 8.74
C LEU A 44 7.98 -6.46 7.39
N ASP A 45 9.02 -7.31 7.33
CA ASP A 45 9.35 -8.08 6.12
C ASP A 45 8.31 -9.14 5.78
N CYS A 46 7.76 -9.79 6.80
CA CYS A 46 6.68 -10.75 6.65
C CYS A 46 5.43 -10.03 6.15
N LEU A 47 5.07 -8.91 6.79
CA LEU A 47 3.90 -8.11 6.41
C LEU A 47 4.01 -7.54 4.99
N TRP A 48 5.22 -7.12 4.58
CA TRP A 48 5.50 -6.72 3.20
C TRP A 48 5.28 -7.89 2.22
N GLY A 49 5.75 -9.09 2.59
CA GLY A 49 5.54 -10.31 1.82
C GLY A 49 4.07 -10.72 1.70
N GLU A 50 3.30 -10.62 2.78
CA GLU A 50 1.86 -10.89 2.79
C GLU A 50 1.10 -9.93 1.86
N LEU A 51 1.38 -8.63 1.93
CA LEU A 51 0.77 -7.64 1.04
C LEU A 51 1.18 -7.85 -0.42
N TYR A 52 2.46 -8.13 -0.69
CA TYR A 52 2.93 -8.49 -2.03
C TYR A 52 2.21 -9.74 -2.54
N GLY A 53 2.09 -10.77 -1.71
CA GLY A 53 1.41 -12.03 -2.03
C GLY A 53 -0.06 -11.80 -2.38
N ALA A 54 -0.81 -11.08 -1.55
CA ALA A 54 -2.22 -10.78 -1.77
C ALA A 54 -2.46 -10.05 -3.10
N ILE A 55 -1.67 -9.00 -3.39
CA ILE A 55 -1.78 -8.25 -4.66
C ILE A 55 -1.51 -9.16 -5.87
N ASN A 56 -0.45 -9.97 -5.82
CA ASN A 56 -0.09 -10.86 -6.93
C ASN A 56 -1.11 -11.98 -7.13
N ALA A 57 -1.61 -12.59 -6.05
CA ALA A 57 -2.60 -13.66 -6.11
C ALA A 57 -3.90 -13.16 -6.77
N ASN A 58 -4.38 -11.97 -6.38
CA ASN A 58 -5.57 -11.37 -6.99
C ASN A 58 -5.34 -10.97 -8.45
N GLN A 59 -4.14 -10.50 -8.82
CA GLN A 59 -3.81 -10.23 -10.22
C GLN A 59 -3.82 -11.52 -11.05
N TRP A 60 -3.16 -12.58 -10.59
CA TRP A 60 -3.06 -13.84 -11.33
C TRP A 60 -4.40 -14.59 -11.39
N SER A 61 -5.28 -14.35 -10.43
CA SER A 61 -6.65 -14.88 -10.42
C SER A 61 -7.62 -14.04 -11.25
N GLY A 62 -7.17 -12.90 -11.82
CA GLY A 62 -8.01 -11.99 -12.61
C GLY A 62 -9.03 -11.19 -11.79
N ILE A 63 -8.91 -11.17 -10.46
CA ILE A 63 -9.78 -10.40 -9.56
C ILE A 63 -9.48 -8.90 -9.70
N ILE A 64 -8.22 -8.54 -9.89
CA ILE A 64 -7.78 -7.18 -10.20
C ILE A 64 -6.97 -7.14 -11.49
N THR A 65 -7.03 -6.01 -12.19
CA THR A 65 -6.21 -5.80 -13.39
C THR A 65 -4.72 -5.67 -13.03
N ALA A 66 -3.85 -5.98 -13.99
CA ALA A 66 -2.41 -5.74 -13.83
C ALA A 66 -2.10 -4.28 -13.52
N GLU A 67 -2.83 -3.35 -14.15
CA GLU A 67 -2.67 -1.92 -13.89
C GLU A 67 -3.06 -1.56 -12.45
N PHE A 68 -4.16 -2.11 -11.93
CA PHE A 68 -4.56 -1.86 -10.54
C PHE A 68 -3.57 -2.45 -9.55
N ALA A 69 -3.10 -3.68 -9.80
CA ALA A 69 -2.04 -4.30 -9.01
C ALA A 69 -0.76 -3.45 -8.99
N ASP A 70 -0.35 -2.89 -10.13
CA ASP A 70 0.81 -2.00 -10.21
C ASP A 70 0.62 -0.70 -9.43
N ARG A 71 -0.59 -0.12 -9.44
CA ARG A 71 -0.89 1.05 -8.60
C ARG A 71 -0.75 0.72 -7.11
N LEU A 72 -1.28 -0.43 -6.67
CA LEU A 72 -1.17 -0.88 -5.28
C LEU A 72 0.29 -1.13 -4.86
N ARG A 73 1.07 -1.86 -5.67
CA ARG A 73 2.49 -2.09 -5.37
C ARG A 73 3.28 -0.79 -5.35
N ARG A 74 3.03 0.11 -6.30
CA ARG A 74 3.64 1.45 -6.27
C ARG A 74 3.29 2.13 -4.95
N ARG A 75 2.01 2.30 -4.63
CA ARG A 75 1.56 3.02 -3.44
C ARG A 75 2.13 2.47 -2.12
N TYR A 76 2.08 1.15 -1.92
CA TYR A 76 2.32 0.53 -0.62
C TYR A 76 3.64 -0.23 -0.49
N LEU A 77 4.24 -0.69 -1.60
CA LEU A 77 5.45 -1.52 -1.52
C LEU A 77 6.69 -0.80 -2.05
N PHE A 78 6.53 0.10 -3.03
CA PHE A 78 7.66 0.71 -3.75
C PHE A 78 7.79 2.23 -3.54
N ASN A 79 6.73 2.97 -3.20
CA ASN A 79 6.78 4.42 -2.92
C ASN A 79 7.30 4.75 -1.50
N TYR A 80 8.01 3.81 -0.89
CA TYR A 80 8.80 4.01 0.32
C TYR A 80 10.23 4.49 0.00
N GLY A 81 10.55 4.68 -1.29
CA GLY A 81 11.64 5.52 -1.77
C GLY A 81 11.05 6.58 -2.70
N ASP A 82 11.51 7.82 -2.56
CA ASP A 82 11.22 8.92 -3.49
C ASP A 82 11.74 8.61 -4.91
N GLU A 83 11.75 9.62 -5.78
CA GLU A 83 12.37 9.56 -7.13
C GLU A 83 13.85 9.09 -7.15
N ASN A 84 14.49 8.91 -5.99
CA ASN A 84 15.84 8.33 -5.82
C ASN A 84 15.86 6.99 -5.05
N GLY A 85 14.70 6.36 -4.82
CA GLY A 85 14.60 4.93 -4.49
C GLY A 85 15.39 4.46 -3.27
N THR A 86 15.70 5.35 -2.32
CA THR A 86 16.42 4.98 -1.10
C THR A 86 15.53 5.13 0.13
N ASP A 87 15.02 3.98 0.56
CA ASP A 87 15.22 3.53 1.93
C ASP A 87 14.33 4.17 3.03
N ARG A 88 13.05 3.74 3.13
CA ARG A 88 12.30 3.80 4.40
C ARG A 88 12.28 2.46 5.14
N LEU A 89 12.32 1.31 4.45
CA LEU A 89 12.36 -0.01 5.11
C LEU A 89 13.63 -0.19 5.93
N GLN A 90 14.78 0.23 5.39
CA GLN A 90 16.05 0.09 6.08
C GLN A 90 16.26 1.23 7.10
N ARG A 91 15.78 2.46 6.84
CA ARG A 91 15.63 3.51 7.89
C ARG A 91 14.68 3.14 9.04
N MET A 92 13.67 2.29 8.81
CA MET A 92 12.77 1.79 9.86
C MET A 92 13.35 0.61 10.64
N ARG A 93 14.22 -0.20 10.01
CA ARG A 93 15.00 -1.26 10.65
C ARG A 93 16.20 -0.72 11.47
N GLU A 94 16.64 0.51 11.21
CA GLU A 94 17.80 1.16 11.84
C GLU A 94 17.47 1.95 13.13
N LYS A 95 16.24 1.90 13.64
CA LYS A 95 15.83 2.50 14.92
C LYS A 95 15.51 1.44 15.97
#